data_AF-A0A7Z9WDW4-F1
#
_entry.id   AF-A0A7Z9WDW4-F1
#
_cell.length_a   1.000
_cell.length_b   1.000
_cell.length_c   1.000
_cell.angle_alpha   90.00
_cell.angle_beta   90.00
_cell.angle_gamma   90.00
#
_symmetry.space_group_name_H-M   'P 1'
#
loop_
_entity.id
_entity.type
_entity.pdbx_description
1 polymer ?
#
loop_
_entity_poly.entity_id
_entity_poly.type
_entity_poly.pdbx_seq_one_letter_code
_entity_poly.pdbx_strand_id
1 'polypeptide(L)'
;RPGKNTAEYIDRVLTRLTFAGAIYVSAICILPEILIYNLNVPFYFGGTALLIVVGVARDTMMQIEAHMLTRHYDGFMKKGLGKAAR
;
A
#
# COMPACT_ATOMS: atom_id res chain seq x y z
N ARG A 1 8.32 11.19 25.63
CA ARG A 1 7.56 9.92 25.58
C ARG A 1 6.33 10.17 24.72
N PRO A 2 6.14 9.50 23.57
CA PRO A 2 4.90 9.63 22.82
C PRO A 2 3.73 9.35 23.77
N GLY A 3 2.79 10.29 23.86
CA GLY A 3 1.75 10.27 24.88
C GLY A 3 0.55 9.42 24.49
N LYS A 4 -0.24 9.00 25.50
CA LYS A 4 -1.53 8.31 25.33
C LYS A 4 -2.46 9.07 24.35
N ASN A 5 -2.49 10.39 24.46
CA ASN A 5 -3.33 11.25 23.62
C ASN A 5 -2.91 11.26 22.14
N THR A 6 -1.60 11.15 21.84
CA THR A 6 -1.12 11.08 20.45
C THR A 6 -1.46 9.72 19.83
N ALA A 7 -1.36 8.64 20.60
CA ALA A 7 -1.72 7.30 20.13
C ALA A 7 -3.22 7.19 19.81
N GLU A 8 -4.10 7.68 20.70
CA GLU A 8 -5.55 7.68 20.45
C GLU A 8 -5.96 8.50 19.22
N TYR A 9 -5.28 9.63 18.97
CA TYR A 9 -5.55 10.42 17.78
C TYR A 9 -5.17 9.67 16.50
N ILE A 10 -3.97 9.07 16.47
CA ILE A 10 -3.50 8.30 15.31
C ILE A 10 -4.41 7.08 15.07
N ASP A 11 -4.80 6.38 16.13
CA ASP A 11 -5.69 5.22 16.04
C ASP A 11 -7.06 5.57 15.45
N ARG A 12 -7.66 6.69 15.89
CA ARG A 12 -8.91 7.19 15.34
C ARG A 12 -8.82 7.52 13.85
N VAL A 13 -7.70 8.11 13.42
CA VAL A 13 -7.46 8.44 12.00
C VAL A 13 -7.27 7.17 11.19
N LEU A 14 -6.42 6.25 11.66
CA LEU A 14 -6.18 4.97 11.02
C LEU A 14 -7.48 4.20 10.84
N THR A 15 -8.29 4.06 11.90
CA THR A 15 -9.55 3.30 11.84
C THR A 15 -10.48 3.80 10.73
N ARG A 16 -10.64 5.12 10.57
CA ARG A 16 -11.48 5.69 9.50
C ARG A 16 -10.90 5.44 8.12
N LEU A 17 -9.58 5.56 7.97
CA LEU A 17 -8.91 5.31 6.71
C LEU A 17 -9.01 3.83 6.31
N THR A 18 -8.74 2.93 7.25
CA THR A 18 -8.82 1.47 7.03
C THR A 18 -10.25 1.04 6.74
N PHE A 19 -11.25 1.65 7.39
CA PHE A 19 -12.66 1.37 7.12
C PHE A 19 -13.04 1.72 5.66
N ALA A 20 -12.64 2.89 5.17
CA ALA A 20 -12.85 3.25 3.77
C ALA A 20 -12.08 2.31 2.80
N GLY A 21 -10.84 1.94 3.15
CA GLY A 21 -10.04 1.00 2.39
C GLY A 21 -10.66 -0.39 2.29
N ALA A 22 -11.25 -0.90 3.38
CA ALA A 22 -11.92 -2.20 3.41
C ALA A 22 -13.16 -2.24 2.49
N ILE A 23 -13.95 -1.16 2.47
CA ILE A 23 -15.09 -1.03 1.55
C ILE A 23 -14.61 -1.04 0.09
N TYR A 24 -13.53 -0.33 -0.21
CA TYR A 24 -12.96 -0.30 -1.56
C TYR A 24 -12.48 -1.68 -2.02
N VAL A 25 -11.71 -2.40 -1.20
CA VAL A 25 -11.18 -3.73 -1.55
C VAL A 25 -12.31 -4.75 -1.70
N SER A 26 -13.29 -4.74 -0.80
CA SER A 26 -14.45 -5.64 -0.90
C SER A 26 -15.29 -5.39 -2.16
N ALA A 27 -15.48 -4.13 -2.57
CA ALA A 27 -16.16 -3.81 -3.81
C ALA A 27 -15.45 -4.39 -5.05
N ILE A 28 -14.11 -4.31 -5.10
CA ILE A 28 -13.31 -4.87 -6.20
C ILE A 28 -13.42 -6.40 -6.26
N CYS A 29 -13.52 -7.09 -5.11
CA CYS A 29 -13.69 -8.54 -5.08
C CYS A 29 -15.04 -9.00 -5.64
N ILE A 30 -16.10 -8.25 -5.35
CA ILE A 30 -17.48 -8.60 -5.72
C ILE A 30 -17.76 -8.30 -7.19
N LEU A 31 -17.09 -7.28 -7.76
CA LEU A 31 -17.26 -6.84 -9.13
C LEU A 31 -17.15 -7.97 -10.19
N PRO A 32 -16.10 -8.82 -10.21
CA PRO A 32 -15.99 -9.92 -11.17
C PRO A 32 -17.07 -10.98 -10.99
N GLU A 33 -17.53 -11.23 -9.75
CA GLU A 33 -18.59 -12.20 -9.47
C GLU A 33 -19.92 -11.77 -10.07
N ILE A 34 -20.26 -10.47 -9.94
CA ILE A 34 -21.45 -9.88 -10.58
C ILE A 34 -21.36 -9.92 -12.12
N LEU A 35 -20.18 -9.63 -12.69
CA LEU A 35 -19.98 -9.66 -14.14
C LEU A 35 -20.17 -11.07 -14.71
N ILE A 36 -19.65 -12.09 -14.03
CA ILE A 36 -19.79 -13.49 -14.46
C ILE A 36 -21.27 -13.91 -14.39
N TYR A 37 -21.97 -13.58 -13.31
CA TYR A 37 -23.36 -13.99 -13.10
C TYR A 37 -24.33 -13.33 -14.08
N ASN A 38 -24.16 -12.03 -14.35
CA ASN A 38 -25.11 -11.25 -15.15
C ASN A 38 -24.80 -11.23 -16.66
N LEU A 39 -23.53 -11.33 -17.06
CA LEU A 39 -23.11 -11.18 -18.47
C LEU A 39 -22.64 -12.50 -19.11
N ASN A 40 -22.56 -13.60 -18.34
CA ASN A 40 -22.17 -14.93 -18.82
C ASN A 40 -20.83 -14.95 -19.59
N VAL A 41 -19.94 -13.98 -19.33
CA VAL A 41 -18.61 -13.93 -19.93
C VAL A 41 -17.69 -14.83 -19.12
N PRO A 42 -17.07 -15.87 -19.73
CA PRO A 42 -16.15 -16.75 -19.01
C PRO A 42 -14.85 -16.00 -18.71
N PHE A 43 -14.81 -15.35 -17.54
CA PHE A 43 -13.58 -14.77 -17.02
C PHE A 43 -12.67 -15.91 -16.52
N TYR A 44 -11.58 -16.18 -17.25
CA TYR A 44 -10.54 -17.13 -16.84
C TYR A 44 -9.79 -16.67 -15.56
N PHE A 45 -9.88 -15.38 -15.24
CA PHE A 45 -9.31 -14.75 -14.06
C PHE A 45 -10.44 -14.32 -13.10
N GLY A 46 -10.82 -15.19 -12.16
CA GLY A 46 -11.83 -14.88 -11.14
C GLY A 46 -11.39 -13.85 -10.09
N GLY A 47 -12.26 -13.56 -9.12
CA GLY A 47 -11.98 -12.60 -8.04
C GLY A 47 -10.70 -12.89 -7.23
N THR A 48 -10.35 -14.16 -7.06
CA THR A 48 -9.11 -14.58 -6.39
C THR A 48 -7.85 -14.20 -7.16
N ALA A 49 -7.87 -14.31 -8.50
CA ALA A 49 -6.72 -13.94 -9.32
C ALA A 49 -6.50 -12.42 -9.31
N LEU A 50 -7.58 -11.64 -9.32
CA LEU A 50 -7.54 -10.18 -9.16
C LEU A 50 -6.93 -9.76 -7.82
N LEU A 51 -7.33 -10.42 -6.71
CA LEU A 51 -6.75 -10.18 -5.39
C LEU A 51 -5.24 -10.43 -5.36
N ILE A 52 -4.78 -11.53 -5.96
CA ILE A 52 -3.36 -11.87 -6.02
C ILE A 52 -2.59 -10.82 -6.82
N VAL A 53 -3.09 -10.43 -8.01
CA VAL A 53 -2.42 -9.43 -8.86
C VAL A 53 -2.29 -8.09 -8.16
N VAL A 54 -3.36 -7.61 -7.53
CA VAL A 54 -3.33 -6.32 -6.81
C VAL A 54 -2.42 -6.41 -5.59
N GLY A 55 -2.45 -7.51 -4.83
CA GLY A 55 -1.57 -7.74 -3.68
C GLY A 55 -0.10 -7.72 -4.08
N VAL A 56 0.29 -8.54 -5.07
CA VAL A 56 1.66 -8.61 -5.57
C VAL A 56 2.12 -7.29 -6.18
N ALA A 57 1.26 -6.58 -6.92
CA ALA A 57 1.60 -5.27 -7.49
C ALA A 57 1.88 -4.24 -6.40
N ARG A 58 1.07 -4.20 -5.33
CA ARG A 58 1.29 -3.30 -4.18
C ARG A 58 2.56 -3.67 -3.42
N ASP A 59 2.79 -4.95 -3.17
CA ASP A 59 4.02 -5.43 -2.50
C ASP A 59 5.27 -5.08 -3.30
N THR A 60 5.22 -5.29 -4.62
CA THR A 60 6.34 -4.97 -5.51
C THR A 60 6.61 -3.46 -5.53
N MET A 61 5.55 -2.64 -5.56
CA MET A 61 5.71 -1.18 -5.54
C MET A 61 6.35 -0.69 -4.24
N MET A 62 5.93 -1.22 -3.09
CA MET A 62 6.55 -0.88 -1.80
C MET A 62 8.03 -1.30 -1.74
N GLN A 63 8.38 -2.47 -2.30
CA GLN A 63 9.78 -2.91 -2.38
C GLN A 63 10.63 -1.99 -3.26
N ILE A 64 10.09 -1.54 -4.40
CA ILE A 64 10.76 -0.59 -5.30
C ILE A 64 10.99 0.75 -4.59
N GLU A 65 9.96 1.27 -3.92
CA GLU A 65 10.05 2.53 -3.17
C GLU A 65 11.10 2.46 -2.05
N ALA A 66 11.17 1.36 -1.30
CA ALA A 66 12.18 1.17 -0.25
C ALA A 66 13.62 1.17 -0.81
N HIS A 67 13.85 0.52 -1.96
CA HIS A 67 15.15 0.52 -2.63
C HIS A 67 15.50 1.92 -3.18
N MET A 68 14.52 2.62 -3.76
CA MET A 68 14.71 3.98 -4.28
C MET A 68 15.02 4.99 -3.17
N LEU A 69 14.32 4.92 -2.03
CA LEU A 69 14.59 5.74 -0.85
C LEU A 69 16.03 5.54 -0.34
N THR A 70 16.50 4.30 -0.28
CA THR A 70 17.87 3.99 0.15
C THR A 70 18.91 4.62 -0.78
N ARG A 71 18.69 4.57 -2.10
CA ARG A 71 19.56 5.22 -3.10
C ARG A 71 19.61 6.74 -2.96
N HIS A 72 18.48 7.38 -2.63
CA HIS A 72 18.43 8.82 -2.39
C HIS A 72 18.99 9.22 -1.02
N TYR A 73 18.97 8.34 0.00
CA TYR A 73 19.59 8.57 1.30
C TYR A 73 21.13 8.61 1.26
N ASP A 74 21.78 7.78 0.45
CA ASP A 74 23.25 7.79 0.26
C ASP A 74 23.78 9.15 -0.24
N GLY A 75 23.01 9.85 -1.07
CA GLY A 75 23.37 11.17 -1.61
C GLY A 75 23.37 12.29 -0.58
N PHE A 76 22.47 12.23 0.42
CA PHE A 76 22.38 13.24 1.48
C PHE A 76 23.41 13.03 2.60
N MET A 77 23.71 11.78 2.98
CA MET A 77 24.71 11.49 4.02
C MET A 77 26.16 11.75 3.56
N LYS A 78 26.48 11.52 2.28
CA LYS A 78 27.85 11.68 1.76
C LYS A 78 28.31 13.14 1.66
N LYS A 79 27.38 14.11 1.57
CA LYS A 79 27.71 15.55 1.43
C LYS A 79 28.06 16.23 2.76
N GLY A 80 27.66 15.66 3.91
CA GLY A 80 27.91 16.23 5.24
C GLY A 80 29.29 15.91 5.83
N LEU A 81 29.84 14.74 5.54
CA LEU A 81 31.11 14.28 6.14
C LEU A 81 32.37 14.90 5.50
N GLY A 82 32.26 15.45 4.29
CA GLY A 82 33.42 16.04 3.59
C GLY A 82 33.86 17.43 4.08
N LYS A 83 33.10 18.08 4.98
CA LYS A 83 33.43 19.42 5.50
C LYS A 83 33.93 19.45 6.94
N ALA A 84 33.83 18.33 7.68
CA ALA A 84 34.27 18.26 9.08
C ALA A 84 35.73 17.79 9.25
N ALA A 85 36.41 17.44 8.15
CA ALA A 85 37.78 16.91 8.16
C ALA A 85 38.82 17.93 7.64
N ARG A 86 38.55 19.23 7.73
CA ARG A 86 39.52 20.29 7.38
C ARG A 86 39.52 21.40 8.43
#